data_AF-A0AAD5H1D8-F1
#
_entry.id   AF-A0AAD5H1D8-F1
#
_cell.length_a   1.000
_cell.length_b   1.000
_cell.length_c   1.000
_cell.angle_alpha   90.00
_cell.angle_beta   90.00
_cell.angle_gamma   90.00
#
_symmetry.space_group_name_H-M   'P 1'
#
loop_
_entity.id
_entity.type
_entity.pdbx_description
1 polymer ?
#
loop_
_entity_poly.entity_id
_entity_poly.type
_entity_poly.pdbx_seq_one_letter_code
_entity_poly.pdbx_strand_id
1 'polypeptide(L)'
;MWLGWHPTLRGDIRAQFSAVLFQLIIVRKQWARASTVEARLVPTLSLAYFSSFLLFMLVCPKLYWRNRTWLLPLQMVGIALTPWHNRVDAALGLLLSQPPQPGPVSCFRDVVRIAAGTRGITMLIWTCLVMHPPLAALLAHAAITLLAWNPLYCSTAALASPLSVQRQAALARLLDALCMPLAAVQPIVGQLPTTFQDDHALCMATTGWFHILIQLLAPLFYNVWLWRPLPRSSTAAADGLQASCSGVLGLVQRGAAACDRTLHRALGGGASWPVRLAVAYYVLANAWLIFRV
;
A
#
# COMPACT_ATOMS: atom_id res chain seq x y z
N MET A 1 21.52 -16.97 -26.50
CA MET A 1 21.99 -15.58 -26.29
C MET A 1 20.76 -14.68 -26.19
N TRP A 2 20.25 -14.46 -24.98
CA TRP A 2 18.98 -13.73 -24.70
C TRP A 2 19.31 -12.49 -23.85
N LEU A 3 20.25 -11.67 -24.32
CA LEU A 3 20.79 -10.51 -23.58
C LEU A 3 19.94 -9.24 -23.74
N GLY A 4 18.75 -9.35 -24.32
CA GLY A 4 17.72 -8.31 -24.28
C GLY A 4 17.06 -8.32 -22.91
N TRP A 5 17.67 -7.63 -21.93
CA TRP A 5 17.04 -7.41 -20.63
C TRP A 5 15.70 -6.68 -20.84
N HIS A 6 14.60 -7.33 -20.46
CA HIS A 6 13.27 -6.71 -20.51
C HIS A 6 13.32 -5.41 -19.68
N PRO A 7 12.83 -4.26 -20.20
CA PRO A 7 12.94 -2.96 -19.52
C PRO A 7 12.45 -2.97 -18.06
N THR A 8 11.44 -3.78 -17.79
CA THR A 8 10.87 -4.03 -16.45
C THR A 8 11.86 -4.68 -15.48
N LEU A 9 12.62 -5.69 -15.89
CA LEU A 9 13.61 -6.36 -15.03
C LEU A 9 14.71 -5.40 -14.58
N ARG A 10 15.16 -4.52 -15.49
CA ARG A 10 16.13 -3.45 -15.14
C ARG A 10 15.53 -2.46 -14.16
N GLY A 11 14.25 -2.12 -14.32
CA GLY A 11 13.50 -1.28 -13.38
C GLY A 11 13.46 -1.90 -11.98
N ASP A 12 13.08 -3.18 -11.90
CA ASP A 12 12.98 -3.91 -10.64
C ASP A 12 14.34 -3.99 -9.92
N ILE A 13 15.42 -4.29 -10.65
CA ILE A 13 16.78 -4.32 -10.09
C ILE A 13 17.22 -2.94 -9.58
N ARG A 14 16.91 -1.86 -10.31
CA ARG A 14 17.23 -0.49 -9.87
C ARG A 14 16.46 -0.10 -8.62
N ALA A 15 15.17 -0.45 -8.56
CA ALA A 15 14.34 -0.22 -7.37
C ALA A 15 14.90 -0.99 -6.16
N GLN A 16 15.23 -2.26 -6.36
CA GLN A 16 15.81 -3.12 -5.34
C GLN A 16 17.19 -2.62 -4.87
N PHE A 17 18.05 -2.21 -5.80
CA PHE A 17 19.37 -1.65 -5.48
C PHE A 17 19.24 -0.36 -4.66
N SER A 18 18.31 0.52 -5.03
CA SER A 18 18.00 1.74 -4.27
C SER A 18 17.55 1.41 -2.85
N ALA A 19 16.72 0.38 -2.69
CA ALA A 19 16.27 -0.08 -1.38
C ALA A 19 17.41 -0.64 -0.53
N VAL A 20 18.31 -1.45 -1.11
CA VAL A 20 19.52 -1.94 -0.43
C VAL A 20 20.41 -0.78 0.03
N LEU A 21 20.65 0.20 -0.84
CA LEU A 21 21.46 1.37 -0.49
C LEU A 21 20.82 2.19 0.64
N PHE A 22 19.50 2.39 0.57
CA PHE A 22 18.76 3.07 1.62
C PHE A 22 18.84 2.34 2.97
N GLN A 23 18.67 1.02 2.97
CA GLN A 23 18.80 0.20 4.19
C GLN A 23 20.24 0.22 4.73
N LEU A 24 21.25 0.23 3.86
CA LEU A 24 22.65 0.36 4.27
C LEU A 24 22.90 1.69 4.98
N ILE A 25 22.32 2.79 4.49
CA ILE A 25 22.40 4.10 5.16
C ILE A 25 21.71 4.05 6.53
N ILE A 26 20.53 3.43 6.64
CA ILE A 26 19.82 3.25 7.91
C ILE A 26 20.68 2.46 8.90
N VAL A 27 21.18 1.29 8.49
CA VAL A 27 22.05 0.45 9.32
C VAL A 27 23.25 1.26 9.79
N ARG A 28 23.97 1.93 8.89
CA ARG A 28 25.15 2.74 9.25
C ARG A 28 24.81 3.83 10.27
N LYS A 29 23.69 4.54 10.10
CA LYS A 29 23.27 5.62 11.01
C LYS A 29 22.77 5.10 12.36
N GLN A 30 22.03 4.00 12.37
CA GLN A 30 21.44 3.43 13.59
C GLN A 30 22.46 2.61 14.38
N TRP A 31 23.39 1.92 13.72
CA TRP A 31 24.38 1.06 14.38
C TRP A 31 25.21 1.81 15.42
N ALA A 32 25.65 3.02 15.09
CA ALA A 32 26.43 3.87 15.98
C ALA A 32 25.62 4.40 17.19
N ARG A 33 24.29 4.45 17.09
CA ARG A 33 23.40 5.03 18.11
C ARG A 33 22.61 3.98 18.89
N ALA A 34 22.56 2.74 18.40
CA ALA A 34 21.79 1.67 19.01
C ALA A 34 22.46 1.16 20.29
N SER A 35 21.78 1.35 21.40
CA SER A 35 22.19 0.87 22.74
C SER A 35 21.83 -0.61 22.98
N THR A 36 20.82 -1.14 22.27
CA THR A 36 20.36 -2.53 22.41
C THR A 36 20.69 -3.38 21.20
N VAL A 37 20.86 -4.69 21.41
CA VAL A 37 21.09 -5.67 20.34
C VAL A 37 19.89 -5.71 19.38
N GLU A 38 18.67 -5.66 19.91
CA GLU A 38 17.44 -5.64 19.09
C GLU A 38 17.44 -4.46 18.12
N ALA A 39 17.78 -3.25 18.58
CA ALA A 39 17.84 -2.05 17.74
C ALA A 39 18.89 -2.14 16.62
N ARG A 40 19.90 -3.02 16.74
CA ARG A 40 20.89 -3.30 15.68
C ARG A 40 20.43 -4.43 14.76
N LEU A 41 19.82 -5.48 15.30
CA LEU A 41 19.36 -6.64 14.53
C LEU A 41 18.29 -6.27 13.52
N VAL A 42 17.33 -5.44 13.92
CA VAL A 42 16.19 -5.01 13.09
C VAL A 42 16.63 -4.46 11.72
N PRO A 43 17.39 -3.35 11.62
CA PRO A 43 17.79 -2.80 10.33
C PRO A 43 18.74 -3.73 9.57
N THR A 44 19.53 -4.56 10.27
CA THR A 44 20.44 -5.53 9.66
C THR A 44 19.67 -6.67 8.98
N LEU A 45 18.61 -7.18 9.61
CA LEU A 45 17.72 -8.18 9.02
C LEU A 45 16.99 -7.63 7.80
N SER A 46 16.50 -6.38 7.86
CA SER A 46 15.96 -5.70 6.68
C SER A 46 17.01 -5.62 5.56
N LEU A 47 18.23 -5.15 5.84
CA LEU A 47 19.29 -5.08 4.85
C LEU A 47 19.60 -6.45 4.23
N ALA A 48 19.73 -7.49 5.06
CA ALA A 48 19.97 -8.85 4.60
C ALA A 48 18.83 -9.35 3.69
N TYR A 49 17.58 -9.05 4.04
CA TYR A 49 16.41 -9.40 3.24
C TYR A 49 16.38 -8.71 1.87
N PHE A 50 16.64 -7.40 1.80
CA PHE A 50 16.70 -6.71 0.51
C PHE A 50 17.92 -7.16 -0.31
N SER A 51 19.05 -7.43 0.34
CA SER A 51 20.29 -7.88 -0.32
C SER A 51 20.14 -9.28 -0.90
N SER A 52 19.49 -10.20 -0.17
CA SER A 52 19.25 -11.57 -0.66
C SER A 52 18.31 -11.58 -1.87
N PHE A 53 17.26 -10.75 -1.85
CA PHE A 53 16.37 -10.64 -3.00
C PHE A 53 17.04 -9.98 -4.22
N LEU A 54 17.89 -8.95 -4.00
CA LEU A 54 18.70 -8.38 -5.07
C LEU A 54 19.65 -9.42 -5.68
N LEU A 55 20.37 -10.16 -4.83
CA LEU A 55 21.27 -11.22 -5.27
C LEU A 55 20.51 -12.29 -6.06
N PHE A 56 19.31 -12.67 -5.60
CA PHE A 56 18.44 -13.59 -6.33
C PHE A 56 18.06 -13.08 -7.72
N MET A 57 17.69 -11.80 -7.86
CA MET A 57 17.41 -11.20 -9.18
C MET A 57 18.63 -11.22 -10.11
N LEU A 58 19.82 -10.98 -9.57
CA LEU A 58 21.07 -10.91 -10.34
C LEU A 58 21.57 -12.30 -10.75
N VAL A 59 21.49 -13.29 -9.86
CA VAL A 59 22.00 -14.66 -10.08
C VAL A 59 20.99 -15.50 -10.86
N CYS A 60 19.69 -15.34 -10.59
CA CYS A 60 18.62 -16.16 -11.15
C CYS A 60 17.57 -15.35 -11.94
N PRO A 61 17.95 -14.49 -12.91
CA PRO A 61 17.02 -13.55 -13.55
C PRO A 61 15.89 -14.24 -14.30
N LYS A 62 16.12 -15.43 -14.87
CA LYS A 62 15.10 -16.23 -15.56
C LYS A 62 14.04 -16.75 -14.59
N LEU A 63 14.47 -17.27 -13.44
CA LEU A 63 13.57 -17.81 -12.43
C LEU A 63 12.77 -16.69 -11.77
N TYR A 64 13.43 -15.57 -11.47
CA TYR A 64 12.78 -14.35 -11.03
C TYR A 64 11.72 -13.90 -12.04
N TRP A 65 12.07 -13.76 -13.32
CA TRP A 65 11.15 -13.28 -14.35
C TRP A 65 9.90 -14.17 -14.48
N ARG A 66 10.08 -15.49 -14.48
CA ARG A 66 8.98 -16.46 -14.55
C ARG A 66 8.01 -16.34 -13.38
N ASN A 67 8.51 -15.93 -12.22
CA ASN A 67 7.78 -15.89 -10.96
C ASN A 67 7.52 -14.47 -10.45
N ARG A 68 7.85 -13.45 -11.25
CA ARG A 68 7.87 -12.04 -10.86
C ARG A 68 6.55 -11.58 -10.28
N THR A 69 5.44 -12.05 -10.86
CA THR A 69 4.08 -11.64 -10.51
C THR A 69 3.67 -11.96 -9.08
N TRP A 70 4.23 -13.01 -8.47
CA TRP A 70 3.95 -13.38 -7.08
C TRP A 70 5.14 -13.15 -6.15
N LEU A 71 6.37 -13.23 -6.65
CA LEU A 71 7.58 -12.99 -5.84
C LEU A 71 7.65 -11.58 -5.29
N LEU A 72 7.33 -10.56 -6.09
CA LEU A 72 7.41 -9.18 -5.62
C LEU A 72 6.30 -8.83 -4.60
N PRO A 73 5.02 -9.18 -4.81
CA PRO A 73 4.00 -9.10 -3.75
C PRO A 73 4.42 -9.80 -2.46
N LEU A 74 4.94 -11.03 -2.58
CA LEU A 74 5.43 -11.79 -1.43
C LEU A 74 6.58 -11.07 -0.74
N GLN A 75 7.46 -10.42 -1.50
CA GLN A 75 8.53 -9.62 -0.95
C GLN A 75 7.98 -8.44 -0.13
N MET A 76 6.99 -7.72 -0.67
CA MET A 76 6.36 -6.58 0.02
C MET A 76 5.69 -7.02 1.33
N VAL A 77 4.93 -8.12 1.29
CA VAL A 77 4.29 -8.68 2.50
C VAL A 77 5.34 -9.18 3.49
N GLY A 78 6.41 -9.81 3.02
CA GLY A 78 7.53 -10.26 3.87
C GLY A 78 8.17 -9.12 4.67
N ILE A 79 8.27 -7.92 4.10
CA ILE A 79 8.74 -6.72 4.81
C ILE A 79 7.75 -6.31 5.90
N ALA A 80 6.44 -6.35 5.61
CA ALA A 80 5.40 -6.00 6.57
C ALA A 80 5.28 -7.01 7.73
N LEU A 81 5.67 -8.27 7.52
CA LEU A 81 5.69 -9.31 8.55
C LEU A 81 6.82 -9.16 9.57
N THR A 82 7.76 -8.24 9.35
CA THR A 82 8.83 -8.03 10.31
C THR A 82 8.29 -7.49 11.63
N PRO A 83 8.66 -8.04 12.79
CA PRO A 83 7.98 -7.74 14.07
C PRO A 83 8.07 -6.26 14.50
N TRP A 84 9.05 -5.52 13.99
CA TRP A 84 9.19 -4.08 14.22
C TRP A 84 8.31 -3.22 13.29
N HIS A 85 7.68 -3.80 12.27
CA HIS A 85 6.84 -3.08 11.32
C HIS A 85 5.57 -2.50 11.96
N ASN A 86 5.16 -3.00 13.12
CA ASN A 86 3.98 -2.50 13.82
C ASN A 86 4.32 -1.73 15.09
N ARG A 87 5.58 -1.70 15.50
CA ARG A 87 6.01 -1.00 16.71
C ARG A 87 5.93 0.52 16.52
N VAL A 88 5.27 1.20 17.45
CA VAL A 88 5.16 2.67 17.51
C VAL A 88 6.39 3.31 18.16
N ASP A 89 7.10 2.56 18.99
CA ASP A 89 8.29 2.96 19.73
C ASP A 89 9.60 2.71 18.96
N ALA A 90 9.52 2.29 17.71
CA ALA A 90 10.67 1.92 16.89
C ALA A 90 10.66 2.61 15.51
N ALA A 91 11.87 2.88 15.01
CA ALA A 91 12.12 3.35 13.64
C ALA A 91 11.24 4.55 13.24
N LEU A 92 10.42 4.39 12.18
CA LEU A 92 9.53 5.44 11.70
C LEU A 92 8.39 5.76 12.66
N GLY A 93 8.01 4.82 13.56
CA GLY A 93 7.01 5.07 14.60
C GLY A 93 7.39 6.21 15.54
N LEU A 94 8.69 6.44 15.75
CA LEU A 94 9.19 7.58 16.54
C LEU A 94 8.81 8.95 15.94
N LEU A 95 8.48 9.01 14.66
CA LEU A 95 7.94 10.23 14.06
C LEU A 95 6.59 10.63 14.67
N LEU A 96 5.84 9.65 15.19
CA LEU A 96 4.55 9.86 15.85
C LEU A 96 4.70 10.30 17.32
N SER A 97 5.91 10.23 17.90
CA SER A 97 6.14 10.70 19.27
C SER A 97 6.22 12.23 19.38
N GLN A 98 6.27 12.93 18.25
CA GLN A 98 6.34 14.38 18.21
C GLN A 98 4.92 14.96 18.11
N PRO A 99 4.55 15.95 18.94
CA PRO A 99 3.25 16.61 18.81
C PRO A 99 3.13 17.32 17.44
N PRO A 100 1.91 17.51 16.91
CA PRO A 100 1.71 18.31 15.71
C PRO A 100 2.05 19.77 15.95
N GLN A 101 2.38 20.49 14.87
CA GLN A 101 2.67 21.92 14.92
C GLN A 101 1.49 22.72 14.32
N PRO A 102 1.19 23.93 14.83
CA PRO A 102 0.14 24.79 14.28
C PRO A 102 0.50 25.30 12.88
N GLY A 103 -0.52 25.68 12.11
CA GLY A 103 -0.39 26.24 10.77
C GLY A 103 -0.65 25.24 9.62
N PRO A 104 -0.93 25.73 8.40
CA PRO A 104 -1.30 24.89 7.25
C PRO A 104 -0.12 24.09 6.67
N VAL A 105 1.07 24.70 6.58
CA VAL A 105 2.29 24.01 6.14
C VAL A 105 2.65 22.89 7.12
N SER A 106 2.55 23.17 8.42
CA SER A 106 2.73 22.18 9.47
C SER A 106 1.71 21.05 9.39
N CYS A 107 0.44 21.36 9.07
CA CYS A 107 -0.60 20.35 8.84
C CYS A 107 -0.19 19.37 7.73
N PHE A 108 0.29 19.87 6.58
CA PHE A 108 0.78 18.99 5.51
C PHE A 108 1.98 18.16 5.95
N ARG A 109 2.95 18.77 6.66
CA ARG A 109 4.10 18.04 7.21
C ARG A 109 3.67 16.96 8.20
N ASP A 110 2.66 17.23 9.01
CA ASP A 110 2.09 16.27 9.96
C ASP A 110 1.42 15.10 9.23
N VAL A 111 0.70 15.34 8.12
CA VAL A 111 0.13 14.26 7.28
C VAL A 111 1.25 13.39 6.69
N VAL A 112 2.29 13.99 6.12
CA VAL A 112 3.46 13.25 5.60
C VAL A 112 4.15 12.47 6.72
N ARG A 113 4.29 13.07 7.90
CA ARG A 113 4.86 12.45 9.10
C ARG A 113 4.02 11.26 9.56
N ILE A 114 2.69 11.39 9.60
CA ILE A 114 1.78 10.31 9.93
C ILE A 114 1.92 9.18 8.91
N ALA A 115 1.87 9.50 7.61
CA ALA A 115 1.99 8.50 6.55
C ALA A 115 3.37 7.80 6.52
N ALA A 116 4.43 8.49 6.91
CA ALA A 116 5.75 7.89 7.09
C ALA A 116 5.79 7.02 8.36
N GLY A 117 5.24 7.52 9.48
CA GLY A 117 5.22 6.84 10.77
C GLY A 117 4.35 5.57 10.79
N THR A 118 3.26 5.57 10.02
CA THR A 118 2.42 4.40 9.74
C THR A 118 2.93 3.58 8.56
N ARG A 119 4.09 3.95 8.01
CA ARG A 119 4.81 3.26 6.92
C ARG A 119 4.08 3.25 5.57
N GLY A 120 2.94 3.91 5.45
CA GLY A 120 2.16 4.00 4.22
C GLY A 120 2.88 4.67 3.05
N ILE A 121 3.65 5.74 3.30
CA ILE A 121 4.46 6.38 2.23
C ILE A 121 5.50 5.42 1.66
N THR A 122 6.16 4.63 2.50
CA THR A 122 7.20 3.70 2.04
C THR A 122 6.61 2.65 1.11
N MET A 123 5.43 2.13 1.47
CA MET A 123 4.71 1.16 0.64
C MET A 123 4.18 1.79 -0.64
N LEU A 124 3.68 3.02 -0.59
CA LEU A 124 3.24 3.74 -1.79
C LEU A 124 4.40 4.00 -2.76
N ILE A 125 5.56 4.46 -2.27
CA ILE A 125 6.76 4.66 -3.08
C ILE A 125 7.18 3.33 -3.73
N TRP A 126 7.20 2.24 -2.97
CA TRP A 126 7.55 0.93 -3.51
C TRP A 126 6.65 0.54 -4.69
N THR A 127 5.35 0.71 -4.54
CA THR A 127 4.38 0.38 -5.60
C THR A 127 4.52 1.27 -6.83
N CYS A 128 4.88 2.54 -6.64
CA CYS A 128 5.19 3.43 -7.76
C CYS A 128 6.44 2.98 -8.54
N LEU A 129 7.40 2.36 -7.86
CA LEU A 129 8.62 1.84 -8.48
C LEU A 129 8.42 0.47 -9.13
N VAL A 130 7.49 -0.32 -8.59
CA VAL A 130 7.27 -1.72 -8.97
C VAL A 130 5.79 -1.94 -9.29
N MET A 131 5.49 -1.98 -10.59
CA MET A 131 4.14 -2.23 -11.07
C MET A 131 3.74 -3.72 -10.97
N HIS A 132 2.51 -3.94 -10.50
CA HIS A 132 1.86 -5.22 -10.29
C HIS A 132 0.56 -5.36 -11.10
N PRO A 133 0.16 -6.59 -11.48
CA PRO A 133 -1.21 -6.86 -11.89
C PRO A 133 -2.21 -6.46 -10.78
N PRO A 134 -3.42 -5.97 -11.13
CA PRO A 134 -4.41 -5.48 -10.18
C PRO A 134 -4.73 -6.42 -9.00
N LEU A 135 -4.89 -7.73 -9.25
CA LEU A 135 -5.18 -8.71 -8.22
C LEU A 135 -4.01 -8.87 -7.26
N ALA A 136 -2.79 -8.96 -7.78
CA ALA A 136 -1.59 -9.06 -6.97
C ALA A 136 -1.40 -7.81 -6.11
N ALA A 137 -1.64 -6.62 -6.67
CA ALA A 137 -1.63 -5.36 -5.93
C ALA A 137 -2.68 -5.35 -4.81
N LEU A 138 -3.93 -5.70 -5.11
CA LEU A 138 -5.02 -5.77 -4.14
C LEU A 138 -4.66 -6.69 -2.96
N LEU A 139 -4.21 -7.91 -3.25
CA LEU A 139 -3.90 -8.90 -2.21
C LEU A 139 -2.70 -8.47 -1.36
N ALA A 140 -1.62 -8.00 -1.98
CA ALA A 140 -0.43 -7.54 -1.27
C ALA A 140 -0.75 -6.36 -0.35
N HIS A 141 -1.44 -5.35 -0.88
CA HIS A 141 -1.75 -4.15 -0.14
C HIS A 141 -2.83 -4.36 0.92
N ALA A 142 -3.78 -5.28 0.71
CA ALA A 142 -4.72 -5.68 1.74
C ALA A 142 -3.99 -6.37 2.90
N ALA A 143 -3.09 -7.31 2.60
CA ALA A 143 -2.26 -7.97 3.61
C ALA A 143 -1.38 -6.96 4.37
N ILE A 144 -0.71 -6.04 3.66
CA ILE A 144 0.11 -5.00 4.28
C ILE A 144 -0.73 -4.07 5.16
N THR A 145 -1.91 -3.65 4.70
CA THR A 145 -2.81 -2.77 5.47
C THR A 145 -3.27 -3.45 6.76
N LEU A 146 -3.63 -4.74 6.69
CA LEU A 146 -4.01 -5.55 7.86
C LEU A 146 -2.82 -5.72 8.82
N LEU A 147 -1.64 -6.02 8.27
CA LEU A 147 -0.43 -6.20 9.07
C LEU A 147 -0.01 -4.89 9.73
N ALA A 148 -0.02 -3.76 9.01
CA ALA A 148 0.42 -2.46 9.51
C ALA A 148 -0.57 -1.77 10.47
N TRP A 149 -1.78 -2.31 10.60
CA TRP A 149 -2.80 -1.80 11.50
C TRP A 149 -2.35 -1.87 12.96
N ASN A 150 -2.36 -0.72 13.64
CA ASN A 150 -2.05 -0.67 15.07
C ASN A 150 -2.95 0.36 15.79
N PRO A 151 -3.86 -0.07 16.68
CA PRO A 151 -4.70 0.85 17.45
C PRO A 151 -3.90 1.78 18.37
N LEU A 152 -2.67 1.41 18.73
CA LEU A 152 -1.78 2.22 19.56
C LEU A 152 -1.28 3.49 18.83
N TYR A 153 -1.53 3.65 17.53
CA TYR A 153 -1.24 4.94 16.88
C TYR A 153 -2.01 6.07 17.55
N CYS A 154 -3.25 5.84 18.00
CA CYS A 154 -4.07 6.87 18.61
C CYS A 154 -3.60 7.33 20.00
N SER A 155 -2.72 6.59 20.67
CA SER A 155 -2.09 7.02 21.93
C SER A 155 -0.78 7.79 21.73
N THR A 156 -0.31 7.94 20.50
CA THR A 156 0.92 8.69 20.20
C THR A 156 0.71 10.20 20.34
N ALA A 157 1.74 10.94 20.73
CA ALA A 157 1.65 12.40 20.89
C ALA A 157 1.21 13.12 19.60
N ALA A 158 1.55 12.58 18.42
CA ALA A 158 1.13 13.12 17.14
C ALA A 158 -0.37 13.05 16.91
N LEU A 159 -1.08 12.04 17.45
CA LEU A 159 -2.50 11.82 17.19
C LEU A 159 -3.39 12.13 18.40
N ALA A 160 -2.89 11.92 19.62
CA ALA A 160 -3.61 12.19 20.87
C ALA A 160 -3.68 13.69 21.24
N SER A 161 -2.89 14.56 20.60
CA SER A 161 -2.89 15.98 20.96
C SER A 161 -4.22 16.67 20.62
N PRO A 162 -4.64 17.69 21.38
CA PRO A 162 -5.88 18.43 21.10
C PRO A 162 -5.96 19.03 19.68
N LEU A 163 -4.82 19.49 19.15
CA LEU A 163 -4.76 20.04 17.78
C LEU A 163 -5.03 18.95 16.72
N SER A 164 -4.54 17.73 16.94
CA SER A 164 -4.82 16.61 16.04
C SER A 164 -6.27 16.18 16.10
N VAL A 165 -6.86 16.09 17.30
CA VAL A 165 -8.30 15.80 17.48
C VAL A 165 -9.15 16.84 16.73
N GLN A 166 -8.83 18.13 16.84
CA GLN A 166 -9.52 19.19 16.11
C GLN A 166 -9.44 18.99 14.58
N ARG A 167 -8.25 18.66 14.06
CA ARG A 167 -8.03 18.42 12.62
C ARG A 167 -8.73 17.15 12.14
N GLN A 168 -8.72 16.09 12.94
CA GLN A 168 -9.45 14.84 12.66
C GLN A 168 -10.95 15.08 12.63
N ALA A 169 -11.50 15.85 13.57
CA ALA A 169 -12.91 16.22 13.58
C ALA A 169 -13.27 17.05 12.33
N ALA A 170 -12.41 17.98 11.92
CA ALA A 170 -12.63 18.75 10.68
C ALA A 170 -12.57 17.85 9.43
N LEU A 171 -11.61 16.92 9.37
CA LEU A 171 -11.52 15.93 8.29
C LEU A 171 -12.76 15.03 8.25
N ALA A 172 -13.21 14.52 9.40
CA ALA A 172 -14.38 13.67 9.50
C ALA A 172 -15.64 14.39 8.98
N ARG A 173 -15.87 15.64 9.39
CA ARG A 173 -16.99 16.46 8.87
C ARG A 173 -16.89 16.69 7.36
N LEU A 174 -15.68 16.91 6.84
CA LEU A 174 -15.47 17.06 5.40
C LEU A 174 -15.80 15.74 4.67
N LEU A 175 -15.38 14.60 5.20
CA LEU A 175 -15.67 13.29 4.63
C LEU A 175 -17.18 12.96 4.71
N ASP A 176 -17.84 13.29 5.81
CA ASP A 176 -19.30 13.17 5.94
C ASP A 176 -20.02 14.03 4.90
N ALA A 177 -19.61 15.29 4.72
CA ALA A 177 -20.15 16.18 3.70
C ALA A 177 -19.90 15.63 2.28
N LEU A 178 -18.71 15.09 2.02
CA LEU A 178 -18.37 14.46 0.75
C LEU A 178 -19.18 13.18 0.51
N CYS A 179 -19.72 12.52 1.54
CA CYS A 179 -20.59 11.34 1.38
C CYS A 179 -22.06 11.69 1.15
N MET A 180 -22.48 12.96 1.33
CA MET A 180 -23.88 13.38 1.14
C MET A 180 -24.48 13.03 -0.24
N PRO A 181 -23.76 13.15 -1.37
CA PRO A 181 -24.27 12.71 -2.66
C PRO A 181 -24.57 11.20 -2.71
N LEU A 182 -23.85 10.38 -1.93
CA LEU A 182 -24.14 8.95 -1.83
C LEU A 182 -25.44 8.68 -1.07
N ALA A 183 -25.84 9.54 -0.13
CA ALA A 183 -27.09 9.37 0.60
C ALA A 183 -28.33 9.40 -0.32
N ALA A 184 -28.23 10.09 -1.47
CA ALA A 184 -29.28 10.08 -2.49
C ALA A 184 -29.41 8.72 -3.21
N VAL A 185 -28.36 7.90 -3.20
CA VAL A 185 -28.29 6.60 -3.91
C VAL A 185 -28.31 5.42 -2.95
N GLN A 186 -27.89 5.62 -1.69
CA GLN A 186 -27.76 4.60 -0.66
C GLN A 186 -28.47 5.05 0.63
N PRO A 187 -29.66 4.51 0.95
CA PRO A 187 -30.46 4.97 2.11
C PRO A 187 -29.77 4.74 3.46
N ILE A 188 -28.80 3.81 3.52
CA ILE A 188 -28.04 3.48 4.74
C ILE A 188 -27.25 4.68 5.27
N VAL A 189 -26.79 5.58 4.39
CA VAL A 189 -25.96 6.74 4.79
C VAL A 189 -26.74 7.71 5.70
N GLY A 190 -28.05 7.83 5.52
CA GLY A 190 -28.90 8.70 6.33
C GLY A 190 -29.16 8.20 7.75
N GLN A 191 -28.78 6.96 8.07
CA GLN A 191 -29.00 6.34 9.38
C GLN A 191 -27.74 6.35 10.27
N LEU A 192 -26.61 6.84 9.74
CA LEU A 192 -25.35 6.85 10.48
C LEU A 192 -25.36 7.91 11.59
N PRO A 193 -24.73 7.63 12.75
CA PRO A 193 -24.55 8.63 13.79
C PRO A 193 -23.85 9.87 13.23
N THR A 194 -24.29 11.07 13.62
CA THR A 194 -23.67 12.33 13.18
C THR A 194 -22.45 12.71 14.02
N THR A 195 -22.28 12.09 15.19
CA THR A 195 -21.15 12.32 16.11
C THR A 195 -20.41 11.01 16.42
N PHE A 196 -19.16 11.11 16.85
CA PHE A 196 -18.40 10.00 17.40
C PHE A 196 -18.64 9.93 18.92
N GLN A 197 -18.53 8.73 19.50
CA GLN A 197 -18.74 8.52 20.93
C GLN A 197 -17.66 9.21 21.79
N ASP A 198 -16.40 9.11 21.35
CA ASP A 198 -15.25 9.73 22.00
C ASP A 198 -14.14 10.08 20.98
N ASP A 199 -13.10 10.76 21.45
CA ASP A 199 -11.94 11.15 20.65
C ASP A 199 -11.14 9.93 20.14
N HIS A 200 -11.20 8.81 20.86
CA HIS A 200 -10.50 7.58 20.48
C HIS A 200 -11.15 6.94 19.25
N ALA A 201 -12.48 6.84 19.21
CA ALA A 201 -13.26 6.36 18.08
C ALA A 201 -13.07 7.26 16.84
N LEU A 202 -13.06 8.57 17.03
CA LEU A 202 -12.74 9.53 15.96
C LEU A 202 -11.32 9.29 15.40
N CYS A 203 -10.33 9.10 16.27
CA CYS A 203 -8.97 8.79 15.85
C CYS A 203 -8.89 7.46 15.11
N MET A 204 -9.50 6.40 15.64
CA MET A 204 -9.51 5.07 15.01
C MET A 204 -10.17 5.10 13.63
N ALA A 205 -11.30 5.80 13.48
CA ALA A 205 -11.99 5.94 12.21
C ALA A 205 -11.14 6.71 11.18
N THR A 206 -10.63 7.88 11.56
CA THR A 206 -9.83 8.72 10.65
C THR A 206 -8.49 8.09 10.27
N THR A 207 -7.81 7.45 11.21
CA THR A 207 -6.57 6.72 10.94
C THR A 207 -6.81 5.44 10.16
N GLY A 208 -7.89 4.71 10.43
CA GLY A 208 -8.35 3.55 9.64
C GLY A 208 -8.59 3.89 8.18
N TRP A 209 -9.41 4.92 7.95
CA TRP A 209 -9.65 5.42 6.60
C TRP A 209 -8.37 5.87 5.91
N PHE A 210 -7.50 6.60 6.63
CA PHE A 210 -6.22 7.04 6.09
C PHE A 210 -5.29 5.88 5.72
N HIS A 211 -5.25 4.81 6.54
CA HIS A 211 -4.50 3.60 6.23
C HIS A 211 -5.03 2.92 4.98
N ILE A 212 -6.35 2.72 4.87
CA ILE A 212 -6.95 2.14 3.66
C ILE A 212 -6.65 3.02 2.43
N LEU A 213 -6.77 4.34 2.54
CA LEU A 213 -6.46 5.25 1.44
C LEU A 213 -5.01 5.10 0.96
N ILE A 214 -4.03 5.26 1.87
CA ILE A 214 -2.62 5.34 1.51
C ILE A 214 -2.01 3.97 1.24
N GLN A 215 -2.37 2.96 2.02
CA GLN A 215 -1.74 1.63 1.94
C GLN A 215 -2.45 0.68 0.98
N LEU A 216 -3.73 0.89 0.68
CA LEU A 216 -4.51 0.01 -0.19
C LEU A 216 -5.01 0.70 -1.45
N LEU A 217 -5.88 1.70 -1.32
CA LEU A 217 -6.61 2.24 -2.44
C LEU A 217 -5.73 3.03 -3.41
N ALA A 218 -4.87 3.93 -2.92
CA ALA A 218 -3.98 4.70 -3.79
C ALA A 218 -3.01 3.79 -4.59
N PRO A 219 -2.30 2.83 -3.96
CA PRO A 219 -1.48 1.86 -4.68
C PRO A 219 -2.29 1.00 -5.68
N LEU A 220 -3.51 0.59 -5.32
CA LEU A 220 -4.37 -0.21 -6.18
C LEU A 220 -4.83 0.58 -7.41
N PHE A 221 -5.33 1.81 -7.23
CA PHE A 221 -5.73 2.68 -8.35
C PHE A 221 -4.55 2.99 -9.26
N TYR A 222 -3.37 3.27 -8.68
CA TYR A 222 -2.15 3.46 -9.45
C TYR A 222 -1.84 2.26 -10.35
N ASN A 223 -1.87 1.04 -9.80
CA ASN A 223 -1.65 -0.16 -10.60
C ASN A 223 -2.73 -0.38 -11.65
N VAL A 224 -4.01 -0.23 -11.29
CA VAL A 224 -5.12 -0.44 -12.24
C VAL A 224 -5.04 0.54 -13.40
N TRP A 225 -4.79 1.82 -13.14
CA TRP A 225 -4.83 2.86 -14.18
C TRP A 225 -3.64 2.84 -15.13
N LEU A 226 -2.53 2.22 -14.73
CA LEU A 226 -1.33 2.07 -15.54
C LEU A 226 -1.16 0.65 -16.11
N TRP A 227 -1.85 -0.34 -15.54
CA TRP A 227 -1.81 -1.72 -16.03
C TRP A 227 -2.47 -1.82 -17.41
N ARG A 228 -1.81 -2.54 -18.33
CA ARG A 228 -2.31 -2.78 -19.68
C ARG A 228 -2.59 -4.26 -19.86
N PRO A 229 -3.85 -4.69 -20.04
CA PRO A 229 -4.15 -6.08 -20.35
C PRO A 229 -3.54 -6.46 -21.70
N LEU A 230 -3.00 -7.67 -21.81
CA LEU A 230 -2.59 -8.23 -23.09
C LEU A 230 -3.81 -8.38 -24.02
N PRO A 231 -3.68 -8.08 -25.33
CA PRO A 231 -4.77 -8.24 -26.29
C PRO A 231 -5.29 -9.67 -26.35
N ARG A 232 -6.62 -9.84 -26.49
CA ARG A 232 -7.27 -11.16 -26.60
C ARG A 232 -6.88 -11.96 -27.84
N SER A 233 -6.43 -11.30 -28.92
CA SER A 233 -5.98 -11.99 -30.14
C SER A 233 -4.67 -12.75 -29.94
N SER A 234 -3.83 -12.33 -28.99
CA SER A 234 -2.61 -13.04 -28.61
C SER A 234 -2.87 -14.32 -27.82
N THR A 235 -4.03 -14.41 -27.14
CA THR A 235 -4.41 -15.58 -26.35
C THR A 235 -4.93 -16.73 -27.20
N ALA A 236 -5.66 -16.49 -28.29
CA ALA A 236 -6.20 -17.58 -29.12
C ALA A 236 -5.13 -18.42 -29.84
N ALA A 237 -4.03 -17.79 -30.28
CA ALA A 237 -2.87 -18.50 -30.84
C ALA A 237 -2.02 -19.19 -29.77
N ALA A 238 -1.98 -18.64 -28.54
CA ALA A 238 -1.34 -19.27 -27.40
C ALA A 238 -2.17 -20.44 -26.85
N ASP A 239 -3.50 -20.37 -26.87
CA ASP A 239 -4.44 -21.39 -26.39
C ASP A 239 -4.26 -22.73 -27.15
N GLY A 240 -3.87 -22.68 -28.43
CA GLY A 240 -3.49 -23.87 -29.21
C GLY A 240 -2.21 -24.58 -28.74
N LEU A 241 -1.28 -23.85 -28.12
CA LEU A 241 -0.07 -24.38 -27.47
C LEU A 241 -0.28 -24.62 -25.95
N GLN A 242 -1.25 -23.95 -25.33
CA GLN A 242 -1.57 -24.02 -23.90
C GLN A 242 -2.54 -25.14 -23.53
N ALA A 243 -3.10 -25.86 -24.51
CA ALA A 243 -3.81 -27.13 -24.30
C ALA A 243 -2.97 -28.16 -23.52
N SER A 244 -1.64 -28.02 -23.51
CA SER A 244 -0.71 -28.82 -22.70
C SER A 244 -0.63 -28.41 -21.21
N CYS A 245 -1.25 -27.30 -20.79
CA CYS A 245 -1.27 -26.82 -19.41
C CYS A 245 -2.63 -27.08 -18.72
N SER A 246 -3.19 -28.28 -18.92
CA SER A 246 -4.50 -28.71 -18.38
C SER A 246 -4.54 -28.90 -16.85
N GLY A 247 -3.43 -28.67 -16.13
CA GLY A 247 -3.35 -28.81 -14.67
C GLY A 247 -3.91 -27.64 -13.86
N VAL A 248 -3.99 -27.83 -12.54
CA VAL A 248 -4.46 -26.83 -11.54
C VAL A 248 -3.77 -25.48 -11.71
N LEU A 249 -2.47 -25.46 -11.98
CA LEU A 249 -1.70 -24.22 -12.19
C LEU A 249 -2.25 -23.38 -13.36
N GLY A 250 -2.67 -24.02 -14.45
CA GLY A 250 -3.25 -23.33 -15.60
C GLY A 250 -4.64 -22.75 -15.31
N LEU A 251 -5.44 -23.42 -14.46
CA LEU A 251 -6.71 -22.89 -13.96
C LEU A 251 -6.49 -21.65 -13.08
N VAL A 252 -5.53 -21.71 -12.15
CA VAL A 252 -5.20 -20.59 -11.26
C VAL A 252 -4.72 -19.37 -12.06
N GLN A 253 -3.85 -19.56 -13.05
CA GLN A 253 -3.37 -18.46 -13.89
C GLN A 253 -4.50 -17.81 -14.72
N ARG A 254 -5.40 -18.62 -15.29
CA ARG A 254 -6.57 -18.11 -16.02
C ARG A 254 -7.53 -17.35 -15.11
N GLY A 255 -7.78 -17.88 -13.91
CA GLY A 255 -8.57 -17.23 -12.87
C GLY A 255 -7.99 -15.88 -12.47
N ALA A 256 -6.69 -15.84 -12.16
CA ALA A 256 -5.99 -14.60 -11.81
C ALA A 256 -6.08 -13.55 -12.93
N ALA A 257 -5.82 -13.93 -14.18
CA ALA A 257 -5.92 -13.02 -15.32
C ALA A 257 -7.37 -12.54 -15.57
N ALA A 258 -8.38 -13.36 -15.28
CA ALA A 258 -9.77 -12.95 -15.34
C ALA A 258 -10.09 -11.93 -14.23
N CYS A 259 -9.67 -12.18 -13.00
CA CYS A 259 -9.79 -11.24 -11.88
C CYS A 259 -9.09 -9.91 -12.15
N ASP A 260 -7.87 -9.92 -12.70
CA ASP A 260 -7.14 -8.71 -13.10
C ASP A 260 -7.95 -7.86 -14.08
N ARG A 261 -8.53 -8.49 -15.10
CA ARG A 261 -9.38 -7.80 -16.09
C ARG A 261 -10.66 -7.27 -15.47
N THR A 262 -11.28 -8.02 -14.56
CA THR A 262 -12.49 -7.59 -13.84
C THR A 262 -12.19 -6.39 -12.96
N LEU A 263 -11.14 -6.45 -12.14
CA LEU A 263 -10.69 -5.33 -11.31
C LEU A 263 -10.33 -4.11 -12.14
N HIS A 264 -9.60 -4.31 -13.25
CA HIS A 264 -9.24 -3.22 -14.14
C HIS A 264 -10.47 -2.51 -14.72
N ARG A 265 -11.52 -3.25 -15.11
CA ARG A 265 -12.77 -2.64 -15.59
C ARG A 265 -13.54 -1.97 -14.47
N ALA A 266 -13.72 -2.65 -13.33
CA ALA A 266 -14.49 -2.16 -12.19
C ALA A 266 -13.91 -0.87 -11.62
N LEU A 267 -12.57 -0.73 -11.61
CA LEU A 267 -11.87 0.43 -11.08
C LEU A 267 -11.47 1.46 -12.16
N GLY A 268 -12.08 1.38 -13.35
CA GLY A 268 -11.99 2.39 -14.39
C GLY A 268 -10.66 2.46 -15.15
N GLY A 269 -9.83 1.40 -15.14
CA GLY A 269 -8.52 1.38 -15.80
C GLY A 269 -8.55 1.67 -17.31
N GLY A 270 -9.64 1.33 -18.00
CA GLY A 270 -9.86 1.67 -19.42
C GLY A 270 -10.68 2.94 -19.66
N ALA A 271 -11.17 3.59 -18.60
CA ALA A 271 -12.09 4.71 -18.71
C ALA A 271 -11.36 6.07 -18.84
N SER A 272 -12.10 7.11 -19.23
CA SER A 272 -11.61 8.49 -19.25
C SER A 272 -11.33 9.00 -17.83
N TRP A 273 -10.53 10.07 -17.72
CA TRP A 273 -10.14 10.64 -16.44
C TRP A 273 -11.33 11.03 -15.52
N PRO A 274 -12.41 11.67 -16.01
CA PRO A 274 -13.55 11.98 -15.16
C PRO A 274 -14.23 10.74 -14.56
N VAL A 275 -14.32 9.66 -15.33
CA VAL A 275 -14.90 8.39 -14.85
C VAL A 275 -14.02 7.75 -13.79
N ARG A 276 -12.69 7.77 -13.97
CA ARG A 276 -11.73 7.29 -12.96
C ARG A 276 -11.86 8.04 -11.64
N LEU A 277 -12.01 9.36 -11.71
CA LEU A 277 -12.23 10.19 -10.52
C LEU A 277 -13.55 9.87 -9.83
N ALA A 278 -14.64 9.69 -10.58
CA ALA A 278 -15.94 9.32 -10.03
C ALA A 278 -15.89 7.95 -9.32
N VAL A 279 -15.23 6.96 -9.93
CA VAL A 279 -15.02 5.63 -9.32
C VAL A 279 -14.16 5.73 -8.06
N ALA A 280 -13.06 6.48 -8.10
CA ALA A 280 -12.20 6.68 -6.93
C ALA A 280 -12.96 7.38 -5.78
N TYR A 281 -13.72 8.43 -6.08
CA TYR A 281 -14.58 9.10 -5.13
C TYR A 281 -15.58 8.14 -4.50
N TYR A 282 -16.29 7.34 -5.31
CA TYR A 282 -17.28 6.38 -4.81
C TYR A 282 -16.65 5.37 -3.86
N VAL A 283 -15.49 4.80 -4.22
CA VAL A 283 -14.78 3.82 -3.38
C VAL A 283 -14.26 4.47 -2.09
N LEU A 284 -13.72 5.68 -2.15
CA LEU A 284 -13.18 6.40 -0.98
C LEU A 284 -14.27 6.82 0.00
N ALA A 285 -15.42 7.25 -0.50
CA ALA A 285 -16.57 7.60 0.30
C ALA A 285 -17.17 6.37 0.97
N ASN A 286 -17.34 5.25 0.25
CA ASN A 286 -17.76 3.98 0.87
C ASN A 286 -16.75 3.48 1.91
N ALA A 287 -15.45 3.63 1.67
CA ALA A 287 -14.43 3.28 2.66
C ALA A 287 -14.54 4.14 3.94
N TRP A 288 -14.89 5.42 3.83
CA TRP A 288 -15.14 6.28 5.00
C TRP A 288 -16.34 5.79 5.79
N LEU A 289 -17.45 5.49 5.11
CA LEU A 289 -18.67 5.01 5.75
C LEU A 289 -18.44 3.72 6.56
N ILE A 290 -17.56 2.82 6.10
CA ILE A 290 -17.20 1.59 6.83
C ILE A 290 -16.54 1.90 8.18
N PHE A 291 -15.67 2.92 8.25
CA PHE A 291 -15.01 3.33 9.50
C PHE A 291 -15.85 4.28 10.35
N ARG A 292 -16.91 4.83 9.78
CA ARG A 292 -17.80 5.77 10.46
C ARG A 292 -18.78 5.08 11.40
N VAL A 293 -19.17 3.84 11.07
CA VAL A 293 -20.03 2.93 11.86
C VAL A 293 -19.29 2.46 13.09
#